data_AF-A0A3D4DSW8-F1
#
_entry.id   AF-A0A3D4DSW8-F1
#
_cell.length_a   1.000
_cell.length_b   1.000
_cell.length_c   1.000
_cell.angle_alpha   90.00
_cell.angle_beta   90.00
_cell.angle_gamma   90.00
#
_symmetry.space_group_name_H-M   'P 1'
#
loop_
_entity.id
_entity.type
_entity.pdbx_description
1 polymer ?
#
loop_
_entity_poly.entity_id
_entity_poly.type
_entity_poly.pdbx_seq_one_letter_code
_entity_poly.pdbx_strand_id
1 'polypeptide(L)'
;MNEIRHHTPNALIAAYAAGSLPQPFAVVVATHISICVECRAAYHGHLAVGGIVLEGVDVADVSAGLKDNVLAQLDTPEEPTPVYRRSTKC
;
A
#
# COMPACT_ATOMS: atom_id res chain seq x y z
N MET A 1 -0.80 -22.65 -14.86
CA MET A 1 -1.38 -21.54 -14.07
C MET A 1 -2.81 -21.37 -14.52
N ASN A 2 -3.78 -21.56 -13.62
CA ASN A 2 -5.18 -21.29 -13.97
C ASN A 2 -5.37 -19.78 -14.16
N GLU A 3 -6.01 -19.42 -15.26
CA GLU A 3 -6.48 -18.07 -15.57
C GLU A 3 -7.44 -17.59 -14.48
N ILE A 4 -7.20 -16.41 -13.91
CA ILE A 4 -8.11 -15.77 -12.95
C ILE A 4 -9.30 -15.23 -13.75
N ARG A 5 -10.50 -15.74 -13.48
CA ARG A 5 -11.75 -15.32 -14.13
C ARG A 5 -12.67 -14.47 -13.25
N HIS A 6 -12.32 -14.35 -11.98
CA HIS A 6 -13.05 -13.56 -11.00
C HIS A 6 -12.11 -12.51 -10.43
N HIS A 7 -12.42 -11.26 -10.74
CA HIS A 7 -11.63 -10.09 -10.36
C HIS A 7 -12.31 -9.35 -9.21
N THR A 8 -11.51 -8.64 -8.42
CA THR A 8 -12.04 -7.70 -7.44
C THR A 8 -12.83 -6.61 -8.15
N PRO A 9 -14.08 -6.31 -7.74
CA PRO A 9 -14.85 -5.20 -8.29
C PRO A 9 -14.07 -3.88 -8.25
N ASN A 10 -14.11 -3.10 -9.33
CA ASN A 10 -13.38 -1.82 -9.43
C ASN A 10 -13.67 -0.86 -8.27
N ALA A 11 -14.91 -0.83 -7.76
CA ALA A 11 -15.26 -0.01 -6.60
C ALA A 11 -14.47 -0.38 -5.33
N LEU A 12 -14.19 -1.67 -5.11
CA LEU A 12 -13.38 -2.13 -3.97
C LEU A 12 -11.89 -1.85 -4.19
N ILE A 13 -11.39 -1.92 -5.43
CA ILE A 13 -10.03 -1.52 -5.77
C ILE A 13 -9.84 -0.02 -5.53
N ALA A 14 -10.79 0.81 -5.96
CA ALA A 14 -10.77 2.25 -5.75
C ALA A 14 -10.83 2.61 -4.25
N ALA A 15 -11.72 1.97 -3.49
CA ALA A 15 -11.82 2.19 -2.04
C ALA A 15 -10.58 1.70 -1.27
N TYR A 16 -9.92 0.64 -1.74
CA TYR A 16 -8.62 0.21 -1.22
C TYR A 16 -7.52 1.24 -1.54
N ALA A 17 -7.46 1.74 -2.78
CA ALA A 17 -6.51 2.78 -3.18
C ALA A 17 -6.70 4.10 -2.42
N ALA A 18 -7.95 4.46 -2.11
CA ALA A 18 -8.29 5.63 -1.31
C ALA A 18 -8.06 5.44 0.21
N GLY A 19 -7.71 4.22 0.67
CA GLY A 19 -7.54 3.92 2.08
C GLY A 19 -8.83 3.94 2.92
N SER A 20 -10.01 3.90 2.29
CA SER A 20 -11.31 4.00 2.96
C SER A 20 -11.96 2.66 3.29
N LEU A 21 -11.28 1.54 2.98
CA LEU A 21 -11.82 0.19 3.13
C LEU A 21 -11.56 -0.34 4.56
N PRO A 22 -12.57 -0.93 5.25
CA PRO A 22 -12.33 -1.54 6.55
C PRO A 22 -11.30 -2.67 6.48
N GLN A 23 -10.48 -2.80 7.53
CA GLN A 23 -9.30 -3.68 7.52
C GLN A 23 -9.56 -5.13 7.07
N PRO A 24 -10.65 -5.81 7.46
CA PRO A 24 -10.92 -7.17 6.98
C PRO A 24 -11.02 -7.26 5.45
N PHE A 25 -11.63 -6.26 4.81
CA PHE A 25 -11.74 -6.21 3.35
C PHE A 25 -10.43 -5.78 2.70
N ALA A 26 -9.69 -4.85 3.32
CA ALA A 26 -8.40 -4.38 2.81
C ALA A 26 -7.41 -5.54 2.64
N VAL A 27 -7.33 -6.45 3.61
CA VAL A 27 -6.47 -7.64 3.55
C VAL A 27 -6.85 -8.55 2.37
N VAL A 28 -8.14 -8.79 2.14
CA VAL A 28 -8.61 -9.64 1.03
C VAL A 28 -8.28 -9.02 -0.33
N VAL A 29 -8.56 -7.72 -0.50
CA VAL A 29 -8.28 -6.98 -1.73
C VAL A 29 -6.78 -6.94 -2.01
N ALA A 30 -5.95 -6.63 -1.00
CA ALA A 30 -4.50 -6.62 -1.11
C ALA A 30 -3.96 -8.01 -1.51
N THR A 31 -4.48 -9.07 -0.90
CA THR A 31 -4.08 -10.45 -1.22
C THR A 31 -4.37 -10.77 -2.69
N HIS A 32 -5.55 -10.41 -3.20
CA HIS A 32 -5.90 -10.64 -4.60
C HIS A 32 -5.02 -9.82 -5.57
N ILE A 33 -4.74 -8.54 -5.27
CA ILE A 33 -3.84 -7.67 -6.05
C ILE A 33 -2.42 -8.26 -6.13
N SER A 34 -1.95 -8.93 -5.06
CA SER A 34 -0.62 -9.55 -5.05
C SER A 34 -0.49 -10.73 -6.04
N ILE A 35 -1.59 -11.39 -6.41
CA ILE A 35 -1.58 -12.56 -7.30
C ILE A 35 -2.20 -12.31 -8.69
N CYS A 36 -2.98 -11.23 -8.87
CA CYS A 36 -3.66 -10.89 -10.12
C CYS A 36 -3.06 -9.65 -10.79
N VAL A 37 -2.44 -9.82 -11.97
CA VAL A 37 -1.80 -8.73 -12.73
C VAL A 37 -2.82 -7.68 -13.20
N GLU A 38 -4.00 -8.10 -13.62
CA GLU A 38 -5.06 -7.18 -14.09
C GLU A 38 -5.57 -6.27 -12.96
N CYS A 39 -5.92 -6.86 -11.81
CA CYS A 39 -6.35 -6.09 -10.64
C CYS A 39 -5.22 -5.16 -10.12
N ARG A 40 -3.96 -5.58 -10.27
CA ARG A 40 -2.81 -4.73 -9.94
C ARG A 40 -2.68 -3.55 -10.89
N ALA A 41 -2.89 -3.75 -12.19
CA ALA A 41 -2.89 -2.65 -13.16
C ALA A 41 -4.01 -1.65 -12.87
N ALA A 42 -5.23 -2.13 -12.56
CA ALA A 42 -6.34 -1.28 -12.15
C ALA A 42 -6.02 -0.48 -10.87
N TYR A 43 -5.42 -1.12 -9.87
CA TYR A 43 -4.97 -0.47 -8.64
C TYR A 43 -3.95 0.65 -8.91
N HIS A 44 -2.94 0.41 -9.75
CA HIS A 44 -1.98 1.45 -10.13
C HIS A 44 -2.63 2.61 -10.87
N GLY A 45 -3.65 2.35 -11.71
CA GLY A 45 -4.44 3.40 -12.33
C GLY A 45 -5.10 4.33 -11.30
N HIS A 46 -5.69 3.76 -10.25
CA HIS A 46 -6.25 4.56 -9.15
C HIS A 46 -5.19 5.34 -8.37
N LEU A 47 -4.02 4.76 -8.11
CA LEU A 47 -2.91 5.47 -7.46
C LEU A 47 -2.41 6.65 -8.30
N ALA A 48 -2.32 6.49 -9.62
CA ALA A 48 -1.90 7.57 -10.52
C ALA A 48 -2.87 8.75 -10.48
N VAL A 49 -4.19 8.49 -10.46
CA VAL A 49 -5.20 9.53 -10.27
C VAL A 49 -5.05 10.21 -8.91
N GLY A 50 -4.80 9.45 -7.84
CA GLY A 50 -4.52 10.01 -6.51
C GLY A 50 -3.28 10.91 -6.49
N GLY A 51 -2.24 10.55 -7.23
CA GLY A 51 -1.04 11.37 -7.43
C GLY A 51 -1.35 12.72 -8.09
N ILE A 52 -2.15 12.72 -9.16
CA ILE A 52 -2.59 13.97 -9.84
C ILE A 52 -3.39 14.85 -8.89
N VAL A 53 -4.29 14.26 -8.09
CA VAL A 53 -5.05 15.02 -7.09
C VAL A 53 -4.10 15.62 -6.04
N LEU A 54 -3.12 14.84 -5.57
CA LEU A 54 -2.13 15.29 -4.58
C LEU A 54 -1.26 16.44 -5.10
N GLU A 55 -0.85 16.40 -6.38
CA GLU A 55 -0.10 17.48 -7.04
C GLU A 55 -0.88 18.80 -7.10
N GLY A 56 -2.21 18.73 -7.10
CA GLY A 56 -3.09 19.90 -7.11
C GLY A 56 -3.43 20.47 -5.73
N VAL A 57 -2.95 19.88 -4.63
CA VAL A 57 -3.21 20.37 -3.27
C VAL A 57 -2.23 21.48 -2.90
N ASP A 58 -2.71 22.50 -2.20
CA ASP A 58 -1.86 23.57 -1.66
C ASP A 58 -0.80 23.03 -0.69
N VAL A 59 0.38 23.65 -0.71
CA VAL A 59 1.45 23.32 0.22
C VAL A 59 1.05 23.71 1.64
N ALA A 60 1.28 22.82 2.60
CA ALA A 60 1.14 23.11 4.02
C ALA A 60 2.52 23.37 4.65
N ASP A 61 2.61 24.41 5.48
CA ASP A 61 3.83 24.68 6.25
C ASP A 61 4.11 23.54 7.22
N VAL A 62 5.40 23.21 7.34
CA VAL A 62 5.94 22.21 8.26
C VAL A 62 7.03 22.83 9.12
N SER A 63 7.47 22.13 10.16
CA SER A 63 8.57 22.62 11.00
C SER A 63 9.87 22.75 10.19
N ALA A 64 10.64 23.80 10.44
CA ALA A 64 11.89 24.10 9.72
C ALA A 64 12.91 22.95 9.78
N GLY A 65 12.92 22.16 10.86
CA GLY A 65 13.81 21.02 11.05
C GLY A 65 13.27 19.70 10.48
N LEU A 66 12.07 19.64 9.89
CA LEU A 66 11.45 18.37 9.47
C LEU A 66 12.36 17.56 8.55
N LYS A 67 12.94 18.22 7.54
CA LYS A 67 13.82 17.56 6.56
C LYS A 67 15.03 16.92 7.23
N ASP A 68 15.76 17.68 8.03
CA ASP A 68 16.99 17.22 8.69
C ASP A 68 16.69 16.08 9.68
N ASN A 69 15.60 16.21 10.45
CA ASN A 69 15.17 15.21 11.43
C ASN A 69 14.75 13.88 10.77
N VAL A 70 14.11 13.92 9.60
CA VAL A 70 13.72 12.70 8.86
C VAL A 70 14.94 12.07 8.19
N LEU A 71 15.82 12.87 7.58
CA LEU A 71 17.01 12.34 6.91
C LEU A 71 18.00 11.71 7.89
N ALA A 72 18.16 12.28 9.09
CA ALA A 72 19.01 11.69 10.14
C ALA A 72 18.55 10.29 10.59
N GLN A 73 17.28 9.94 10.40
CA GLN A 73 16.76 8.60 10.73
C GLN A 73 17.23 7.53 9.74
N LEU A 74 17.60 7.89 8.50
CA LEU A 74 18.05 6.93 7.48
C LEU A 74 19.38 6.26 7.85
N ASP A 75 20.22 6.95 8.62
CA ASP A 75 21.51 6.43 9.09
C ASP A 75 21.39 5.63 10.41
N THR A 76 20.18 5.53 10.97
CA THR A 76 19.95 4.79 12.21
C THR A 76 20.05 3.28 11.91
N PRO A 77 20.95 2.53 12.59
CA PRO A 77 21.04 1.09 12.40
C PRO A 77 19.70 0.42 12.72
N GLU A 78 19.18 -0.38 11.79
CA GLU A 78 17.98 -1.17 12.02
C GLU A 78 18.29 -2.29 13.03
N GLU A 79 17.56 -2.35 14.14
CA GLU A 79 17.58 -3.53 14.99
C GLU A 79 16.92 -4.70 14.25
N PRO A 80 17.57 -5.87 14.15
CA PRO A 80 17.02 -6.98 13.41
C PRO A 80 15.70 -7.42 14.04
N THR A 81 14.61 -7.29 13.28
CA THR A 81 13.29 -7.78 13.70
C THR A 81 13.36 -9.28 14.00
N PRO A 82 12.75 -9.75 15.11
CA PRO A 82 12.82 -11.15 15.47
C PRO A 82 12.10 -12.01 14.43
N VAL A 83 12.87 -12.86 13.74
CA VAL A 83 12.31 -13.81 12.76
C VAL A 83 11.64 -14.96 13.50
N TYR A 84 10.31 -14.93 13.58
CA TYR A 84 9.54 -16.06 14.12
C TYR A 84 9.49 -17.19 13.08
N ARG A 85 10.22 -18.27 13.35
CA ARG A 85 10.15 -19.49 12.54
C ARG A 85 8.81 -20.18 12.83
N ARG A 86 8.01 -20.46 11.80
CA ARG A 86 6.80 -21.28 11.95
C ARG A 86 7.17 -22.62 12.59
N SER A 87 6.51 -22.97 13.69
CA SER A 87 6.64 -24.30 14.29
C SER A 87 6.22 -25.34 13.26
N THR A 88 7.16 -26.16 12.80
CA THR A 88 6.90 -27.31 11.90
C THR A 88 6.45 -28.56 12.66
N LYS A 89 6.20 -28.46 13.97
CA LYS A 89 5.55 -29.54 14.73
C LYS A 89 4.04 -29.45 14.55
N CYS A 90 3.55 -30.16 13.54
CA CYS A 90 2.28 -30.88 13.62
C CYS A 90 2.61 -32.36 13.88
#